data_AF-A0A1J5IAI3-F1
#
_entry.id   AF-A0A1J5IAI3-F1
#
_cell.length_a   1.000
_cell.length_b   1.000
_cell.length_c   1.000
_cell.angle_alpha   90.00
_cell.angle_beta   90.00
_cell.angle_gamma   90.00
#
_symmetry.space_group_name_H-M   'P 1'
#
loop_
_entity.id
_entity.type
_entity.pdbx_description
1 polymer ?
#
loop_
_entity_poly.entity_id
_entity_poly.type
_entity_poly.pdbx_seq_one_letter_code
_entity_poly.pdbx_strand_id
1 'polypeptide(L)'
;MRLENGQAAVFLDRDGTINEEVGYMDHLEKLRLLPGAAEAIRLINASGMKTVVVTNQSGVARGIFTESFVAEIHARLGEMLRAEGASLDGIYFCPHHPTEGLGDYLRVCDCRKPAPGLLLRAAAELHLDPARSYMVGDTLKDIEAGGRAGVKGILVRT
;
A
#
# COMPACT_ATOMS: atom_id res chain seq x y z
N MET A 1 -8.61 18.23 28.94
CA MET A 1 -8.37 16.90 28.35
C MET A 1 -8.40 17.07 26.84
N ARG A 2 -7.24 17.19 26.18
CA ARG A 2 -7.21 17.23 24.71
C ARG A 2 -7.55 15.81 24.25
N LEU A 3 -8.63 15.64 23.51
CA LEU A 3 -8.90 14.40 22.78
C LEU A 3 -7.67 14.19 21.88
N GLU A 4 -6.95 13.08 22.06
CA GLU A 4 -5.87 12.72 21.15
C GLU A 4 -6.51 12.40 19.80
N ASN A 5 -6.60 13.39 18.91
CA ASN A 5 -7.01 13.16 17.55
C ASN A 5 -5.93 12.29 16.87
N GLY A 6 -6.36 11.18 16.26
CA GLY A 6 -5.47 10.26 15.55
C GLY A 6 -4.60 10.97 14.50
N GLN A 7 -3.45 10.37 14.19
CA GLN A 7 -2.50 10.97 13.26
C GLN A 7 -3.00 10.85 11.82
N ALA A 8 -2.80 11.88 11.00
CA ALA A 8 -3.15 11.81 9.59
C ALA A 8 -2.13 10.96 8.82
N ALA A 9 -2.57 10.22 7.81
CA ALA A 9 -1.72 9.40 6.97
C ALA A 9 -1.95 9.63 5.48
N VAL A 10 -0.94 9.32 4.68
CA VAL A 10 -1.05 9.07 3.26
C VAL A 10 -0.85 7.57 3.03
N PHE A 11 -1.93 6.90 2.65
CA PHE A 11 -1.92 5.55 2.14
C PHE A 11 -1.52 5.58 0.67
N LEU A 12 -0.59 4.71 0.27
CA LEU A 12 -0.07 4.61 -1.09
C LEU A 12 -0.29 3.18 -1.61
N ASP A 13 -0.74 3.04 -2.85
CA ASP A 13 -0.48 1.79 -3.56
C ASP A 13 1.02 1.62 -3.83
N ARG A 14 1.44 0.39 -4.16
CA ARG A 14 2.82 0.04 -4.41
C ARG A 14 3.14 0.03 -5.91
N ASP A 15 2.57 -0.94 -6.63
CA ASP A 15 2.78 -1.14 -8.06
C ASP A 15 1.96 -0.08 -8.83
N GLY A 16 2.59 0.61 -9.78
CA GLY A 16 1.97 1.74 -10.49
C GLY A 16 1.87 3.03 -9.67
N THR A 17 2.40 3.09 -8.44
CA THR A 17 2.32 4.32 -7.62
C THR A 17 3.65 4.68 -6.95
N ILE A 18 4.33 3.71 -6.34
CA ILE A 18 5.69 3.89 -5.81
C ILE A 18 6.72 3.28 -6.76
N ASN A 19 6.46 2.07 -7.25
CA ASN A 19 7.28 1.40 -8.25
C ASN A 19 6.53 1.16 -9.55
N GLU A 20 7.26 0.90 -10.62
CA GLU A 20 6.70 0.55 -11.93
C GLU A 20 5.78 -0.68 -11.82
N GLU A 21 4.64 -0.63 -12.51
CA GLU A 21 3.75 -1.77 -12.71
C GLU A 21 4.31 -2.67 -13.82
N VAL A 22 4.61 -3.93 -13.48
CA VAL A 22 5.29 -4.91 -14.33
C VAL A 22 4.47 -6.21 -14.48
N GLY A 23 3.19 -6.16 -14.13
CA GLY A 23 2.27 -7.30 -14.06
C GLY A 23 2.49 -8.12 -12.80
N TYR A 24 3.51 -8.97 -12.79
CA TYR A 24 3.91 -9.71 -11.60
C TYR A 24 5.35 -9.34 -11.23
N MET A 25 5.49 -8.76 -10.04
CA MET A 25 6.77 -8.56 -9.39
C MET A 25 7.24 -9.91 -8.82
N ASP A 26 7.74 -10.78 -9.70
CA ASP A 26 8.22 -12.15 -9.42
C ASP A 26 9.76 -12.25 -9.31
N HIS A 27 10.46 -11.13 -9.54
CA HIS A 27 11.91 -11.00 -9.48
C HIS A 27 12.29 -9.64 -8.86
N LEU A 28 13.26 -9.62 -7.95
CA LEU A 28 13.70 -8.39 -7.27
C LEU A 28 14.31 -7.38 -8.26
N GLU A 29 14.90 -7.87 -9.35
CA GLU A 29 15.52 -7.05 -10.39
C GLU A 29 14.50 -6.20 -11.15
N LYS A 30 13.21 -6.56 -11.12
CA LYS A 30 12.12 -5.77 -11.72
C LYS A 30 11.71 -4.57 -10.86
N LEU A 31 12.13 -4.51 -9.60
CA LEU A 31 11.74 -3.41 -8.72
C LEU A 31 12.47 -2.12 -9.12
N ARG A 32 11.69 -1.14 -9.60
CA ARG A 32 12.15 0.18 -10.00
C ARG A 32 11.22 1.25 -9.43
N LEU A 33 11.77 2.18 -8.64
CA LEU A 33 10.99 3.31 -8.15
C LEU A 33 10.59 4.21 -9.32
N LEU A 34 9.35 4.70 -9.29
CA LEU A 34 8.91 5.72 -10.23
C LEU A 34 9.68 7.03 -9.97
N PRO A 35 9.96 7.82 -11.02
CA PRO A 35 10.60 9.12 -10.86
C PRO A 35 9.83 10.01 -9.87
N GLY A 36 10.53 10.54 -8.87
CA GLY A 36 9.93 11.41 -7.84
C GLY A 36 9.15 10.70 -6.74
N ALA A 37 8.98 9.36 -6.77
CA ALA A 37 8.25 8.64 -5.74
C ALA A 37 8.90 8.79 -4.34
N ALA A 38 10.22 8.62 -4.25
CA ALA A 38 10.95 8.82 -3.00
C ALA A 38 10.88 10.28 -2.53
N GLU A 39 10.97 11.25 -3.45
CA GLU A 39 10.82 12.67 -3.11
C GLU A 39 9.43 12.99 -2.56
N ALA A 40 8.37 12.47 -3.19
CA ALA A 40 7.00 12.63 -2.71
C ALA A 40 6.83 12.03 -1.30
N ILE A 41 7.39 10.84 -1.05
CA ILE A 41 7.37 10.22 0.28
C ILE A 41 8.12 11.07 1.31
N ARG A 42 9.29 11.64 0.96
CA ARG A 42 9.98 12.58 1.85
C ARG A 42 9.13 13.79 2.21
N LEU A 43 8.41 14.36 1.24
CA LEU A 43 7.53 15.50 1.49
C LEU A 43 6.38 15.12 2.43
N ILE A 44 5.83 13.90 2.30
CA ILE A 44 4.85 13.36 3.25
C ILE A 44 5.48 13.22 4.63
N ASN A 45 6.67 12.61 4.74
CA ASN A 45 7.38 12.46 6.02
C ASN A 45 7.62 13.84 6.68
N ALA A 46 8.06 14.84 5.93
CA ALA A 46 8.33 16.19 6.41
C ALA A 46 7.06 16.95 6.85
N SER A 47 5.89 16.57 6.33
CA SER A 47 4.60 17.14 6.75
C SER A 47 4.13 16.67 8.13
N GLY A 48 4.78 15.64 8.69
CA GLY A 48 4.36 14.98 9.93
C GLY A 48 3.21 13.99 9.77
N MET A 49 2.76 13.73 8.54
CA MET A 49 1.83 12.65 8.23
C MET A 49 2.55 11.30 8.19
N LYS A 50 1.82 10.23 8.51
CA LYS A 50 2.29 8.85 8.39
C LYS A 50 2.27 8.42 6.93
N THR A 51 3.25 7.65 6.48
CA THR A 51 3.29 7.08 5.12
C THR A 51 3.08 5.57 5.19
N VAL A 52 2.00 5.08 4.61
CA VAL A 52 1.61 3.66 4.72
C VAL A 52 1.38 3.07 3.34
N VAL A 53 1.96 1.92 3.05
CA VAL A 53 1.69 1.19 1.80
C VAL A 53 0.54 0.20 2.01
N VAL A 54 -0.43 0.19 1.10
CA VAL A 54 -1.53 -0.79 1.04
C VAL A 54 -1.63 -1.39 -0.36
N THR A 55 -1.32 -2.67 -0.52
CA THR A 55 -1.16 -3.28 -1.85
C THR A 55 -1.85 -4.65 -2.01
N ASN A 56 -2.34 -4.93 -3.21
CA ASN A 56 -2.88 -6.24 -3.58
C ASN A 56 -1.77 -7.09 -4.23
N GLN A 57 -1.40 -8.22 -3.64
CA GLN A 57 -0.34 -9.11 -4.15
C GLN A 57 -0.93 -10.45 -4.58
N SER A 58 -1.80 -10.44 -5.60
CA SER A 58 -2.48 -11.67 -6.08
C SER A 58 -1.56 -12.70 -6.75
N GLY A 59 -0.29 -12.38 -6.99
CA GLY A 59 0.69 -13.38 -7.39
C GLY A 59 0.85 -14.50 -6.34
N VAL A 60 0.63 -14.19 -5.06
CA VAL A 60 0.58 -15.19 -3.98
C VAL A 60 -0.57 -16.16 -4.19
N ALA A 61 -1.80 -15.64 -4.32
CA ALA A 61 -2.97 -16.48 -4.58
C ALA A 61 -2.82 -17.37 -5.81
N ARG A 62 -2.16 -16.88 -6.85
CA ARG A 62 -1.97 -17.58 -8.12
C ARG A 62 -0.77 -18.55 -8.11
N GLY A 63 -0.04 -18.66 -7.00
CA GLY A 63 1.12 -19.53 -6.86
C GLY A 63 2.35 -19.10 -7.66
N ILE A 64 2.42 -17.82 -8.04
CA ILE A 64 3.53 -17.24 -8.84
C ILE A 64 4.74 -16.99 -7.93
N PHE A 65 4.49 -16.51 -6.71
CA PHE A 65 5.51 -16.28 -5.69
C PHE A 65 4.89 -16.42 -4.30
N THR A 66 5.73 -16.50 -3.26
CA THR A 66 5.31 -16.71 -1.87
C THR A 66 5.14 -15.39 -1.11
N GLU A 67 4.49 -15.44 0.05
CA GLU A 67 4.49 -14.29 0.97
C GLU A 67 5.89 -13.92 1.47
N SER A 68 6.79 -14.90 1.63
CA SER A 68 8.19 -14.61 1.98
C SER A 68 8.87 -13.78 0.90
N PHE A 69 8.58 -14.06 -0.38
CA PHE A 69 9.09 -13.26 -1.48
C PHE A 69 8.49 -11.84 -1.51
N VAL A 70 7.21 -11.69 -1.17
CA VAL A 70 6.61 -10.36 -0.97
C VAL A 70 7.34 -9.59 0.15
N ALA A 71 7.72 -10.26 1.24
CA ALA A 71 8.50 -9.63 2.31
C ALA A 71 9.90 -9.20 1.84
N GLU A 72 10.56 -9.98 0.98
CA GLU A 72 11.84 -9.60 0.36
C GLU A 72 11.70 -8.35 -0.52
N ILE A 73 10.65 -8.27 -1.35
CA ILE A 73 10.34 -7.07 -2.15
C ILE A 73 10.14 -5.87 -1.24
N HIS A 74 9.36 -6.01 -0.16
CA HIS A 74 9.09 -4.92 0.76
C HIS A 74 10.34 -4.45 1.50
N ALA A 75 11.23 -5.37 1.90
CA ALA A 75 12.52 -5.03 2.48
C ALA A 75 13.38 -4.23 1.50
N ARG A 76 13.49 -4.71 0.25
CA ARG A 76 14.24 -4.03 -0.81
C ARG A 76 13.66 -2.65 -1.12
N LEU A 77 12.34 -2.52 -1.18
CA LEU A 77 11.66 -1.24 -1.38
C LEU A 77 12.01 -0.25 -0.26
N GLY A 78 11.93 -0.70 1.00
CA GLY A 78 12.31 0.10 2.16
C GLY A 78 13.76 0.56 2.11
N GLU A 79 14.69 -0.30 1.67
CA GLU A 79 16.09 0.09 1.48
C GLU A 79 16.28 1.15 0.39
N MET A 80 15.59 1.02 -0.76
CA MET A 80 15.64 2.00 -1.84
C MET A 80 15.13 3.37 -1.38
N LEU A 81 13.99 3.40 -0.71
CA LEU A 81 13.40 4.63 -0.16
C LEU A 81 14.33 5.26 0.89
N ARG A 82 14.87 4.45 1.81
CA ARG A 82 15.78 4.94 2.85
C ARG A 82 17.07 5.51 2.29
N ALA A 83 17.60 4.93 1.22
CA ALA A 83 18.78 5.46 0.53
C ALA A 83 18.53 6.88 -0.04
N GLU A 84 17.28 7.20 -0.33
CA GLU A 84 16.85 8.53 -0.76
C GLU A 84 16.29 9.40 0.38
N GLY A 85 16.41 8.97 1.65
CA GLY A 85 15.93 9.71 2.82
C GLY A 85 14.42 9.67 3.04
N ALA A 86 13.70 8.77 2.36
CA ALA A 86 12.28 8.51 2.54
C ALA A 86 12.05 7.32 3.50
N SER A 87 10.94 7.35 4.25
CA SER A 87 10.56 6.27 5.17
C SER A 87 9.08 5.92 5.08
N LEU A 88 8.78 4.66 5.40
CA LEU A 88 7.43 4.12 5.50
C LEU A 88 7.15 3.75 6.96
N ASP A 89 5.96 4.07 7.44
CA ASP A 89 5.48 3.71 8.78
C ASP A 89 4.82 2.34 8.81
N GLY A 90 4.43 1.78 7.66
CA GLY A 90 3.88 0.43 7.55
C GLY A 90 3.67 -0.02 6.11
N ILE A 91 3.72 -1.33 5.88
CA ILE A 91 3.40 -1.96 4.60
C ILE A 91 2.42 -3.08 4.86
N TYR A 92 1.24 -2.97 4.26
CA TYR A 92 0.14 -3.91 4.40
C TYR A 92 -0.21 -4.48 3.04
N PHE A 93 -0.38 -5.80 2.94
CA PHE A 93 -0.71 -6.44 1.67
C PHE A 93 -1.82 -7.48 1.80
N CYS A 94 -2.53 -7.69 0.70
CA CYS A 94 -3.49 -8.77 0.55
C CYS A 94 -2.94 -9.86 -0.39
N PRO A 95 -2.76 -11.11 0.06
CA PRO A 95 -2.32 -12.21 -0.80
C PRO A 95 -3.45 -12.87 -1.60
N HIS A 96 -4.72 -12.58 -1.29
CA HIS A 96 -5.88 -13.35 -1.75
C HIS A 96 -6.39 -12.96 -3.16
N HIS A 97 -7.14 -13.87 -3.78
CA HIS A 97 -7.94 -13.61 -4.98
C HIS A 97 -9.33 -14.26 -4.86
N PRO A 98 -10.42 -13.59 -5.27
CA PRO A 98 -11.78 -14.12 -5.10
C PRO A 98 -12.12 -15.31 -6.01
N THR A 99 -11.47 -15.42 -7.17
CA THR A 99 -11.86 -16.40 -8.22
C THR A 99 -10.70 -17.15 -8.89
N GLU A 100 -9.46 -16.74 -8.64
CA GLU A 100 -8.27 -17.27 -9.37
C GLU A 100 -7.15 -17.65 -8.41
N GLY A 101 -7.46 -17.78 -7.12
CA GLY A 101 -6.52 -18.24 -6.11
C GLY A 101 -6.45 -19.75 -6.02
N LEU A 102 -5.48 -20.23 -5.26
CA LEU A 102 -5.29 -21.64 -4.90
C LEU A 102 -5.34 -21.81 -3.37
N GLY A 103 -5.92 -22.92 -2.90
CA GLY A 103 -6.00 -23.25 -1.48
C GLY A 103 -6.65 -22.15 -0.65
N ASP A 104 -6.04 -21.81 0.49
CA ASP A 104 -6.53 -20.79 1.42
C ASP A 104 -6.53 -19.37 0.84
N TYR A 105 -5.81 -19.15 -0.25
CA TYR A 105 -5.76 -17.86 -0.94
C TYR A 105 -6.94 -17.61 -1.89
N LEU A 106 -7.71 -18.65 -2.24
CA LEU A 106 -8.94 -18.55 -3.03
C LEU A 106 -10.12 -18.17 -2.14
N ARG A 107 -10.32 -16.87 -1.93
CA ARG A 107 -11.42 -16.37 -1.11
C ARG A 107 -11.80 -14.94 -1.39
N VAL A 108 -13.07 -14.63 -1.13
CA VAL A 108 -13.50 -13.25 -0.87
C VAL A 108 -12.98 -12.88 0.53
N CYS A 109 -12.20 -11.81 0.60
CA CYS A 109 -11.65 -11.28 1.85
C CYS A 109 -12.00 -9.80 1.98
N ASP A 110 -11.85 -9.28 3.20
CA ASP A 110 -12.03 -7.87 3.53
C ASP A 110 -10.81 -7.00 3.18
N CYS A 111 -9.65 -7.61 2.93
CA CYS A 111 -8.39 -6.91 2.72
C CYS A 111 -8.06 -6.60 1.25
N ARG A 112 -8.61 -7.35 0.27
CA ARG A 112 -8.32 -7.09 -1.15
C ARG A 112 -9.03 -5.81 -1.62
N LYS A 113 -8.29 -4.78 -2.04
CA LYS A 113 -8.87 -3.57 -2.65
C LYS A 113 -9.77 -3.97 -3.84
N PRO A 114 -11.01 -3.48 -3.94
CA PRO A 114 -11.56 -2.28 -3.29
C PRO A 114 -12.15 -2.47 -1.88
N ALA A 115 -11.99 -3.62 -1.23
CA ALA A 115 -12.36 -3.74 0.18
C ALA A 115 -11.41 -2.89 1.06
N PRO A 116 -11.91 -2.23 2.13
CA PRO A 116 -11.14 -1.25 2.91
C PRO A 116 -10.26 -1.87 4.00
N GLY A 117 -10.24 -3.20 4.15
CA GLY A 117 -9.70 -3.87 5.33
C GLY A 117 -8.23 -3.58 5.62
N LEU A 118 -7.38 -3.40 4.60
CA LEU A 118 -5.97 -3.02 4.83
C LEU A 118 -5.85 -1.60 5.37
N LEU A 119 -6.62 -0.64 4.85
CA LEU A 119 -6.61 0.75 5.33
C LEU A 119 -7.13 0.82 6.77
N LEU A 120 -8.22 0.10 7.07
CA LEU A 120 -8.80 0.05 8.41
C LEU A 120 -7.87 -0.61 9.43
N ARG A 121 -7.19 -1.71 9.03
CA ARG A 121 -6.19 -2.38 9.87
C ARG A 121 -5.04 -1.43 10.19
N ALA A 122 -4.46 -0.81 9.17
CA ALA A 122 -3.37 0.15 9.35
C ALA A 122 -3.80 1.34 10.22
N ALA A 123 -5.02 1.86 10.03
CA ALA A 123 -5.55 2.94 10.86
C ALA A 123 -5.69 2.55 12.33
N ALA A 124 -6.15 1.33 12.61
CA ALA A 124 -6.25 0.83 13.98
C ALA A 124 -4.87 0.63 14.63
N GLU A 125 -3.94 -0.03 13.93
CA GLU A 125 -2.61 -0.35 14.46
C GLU A 125 -1.70 0.87 14.63
N LEU A 126 -1.84 1.88 13.77
CA LEU A 126 -1.03 3.10 13.78
C LEU A 126 -1.76 4.31 14.39
N HIS A 127 -2.96 4.11 14.95
CA HIS A 127 -3.79 5.15 15.55
C HIS A 127 -4.05 6.34 14.61
N LEU A 128 -4.43 6.04 13.37
CA LEU A 128 -4.65 7.03 12.31
C LEU A 128 -6.08 7.56 12.31
N ASP A 129 -6.26 8.79 11.85
CA ASP A 129 -7.56 9.41 11.58
C ASP A 129 -7.89 9.31 10.08
N PRO A 130 -8.81 8.41 9.65
CA PRO A 130 -9.15 8.24 8.24
C PRO A 130 -9.69 9.52 7.60
N ALA A 131 -10.46 10.33 8.33
CA ALA A 131 -11.09 11.54 7.79
C ALA A 131 -10.08 12.64 7.44
N ARG A 132 -8.87 12.56 8.01
CA ARG A 132 -7.73 13.46 7.74
C ARG A 132 -6.69 12.84 6.81
N SER A 133 -6.93 11.61 6.36
CA SER A 133 -5.98 10.81 5.60
C SER A 133 -6.32 10.80 4.10
N TYR A 134 -5.36 10.37 3.30
CA TYR A 134 -5.47 10.28 1.85
C TYR A 134 -5.11 8.88 1.35
N MET A 135 -5.75 8.41 0.27
CA MET A 135 -5.37 7.20 -0.46
C MET A 135 -4.93 7.60 -1.86
N VAL A 136 -3.66 7.36 -2.19
CA VAL A 136 -3.08 7.63 -3.50
C VAL A 136 -2.86 6.29 -4.21
N GLY A 137 -3.39 6.17 -5.42
CA GLY A 137 -3.21 4.98 -6.26
C GLY A 137 -3.46 5.31 -7.72
N ASP A 138 -3.08 4.41 -8.62
CA ASP A 138 -3.28 4.52 -10.06
C ASP A 138 -4.55 3.82 -10.56
N THR A 139 -5.24 3.06 -9.69
CA THR A 139 -6.47 2.35 -10.06
C THR A 139 -7.71 2.90 -9.36
N LEU A 140 -8.88 2.71 -9.99
CA LEU A 140 -10.16 3.04 -9.36
C LEU A 140 -10.43 2.22 -8.09
N LYS A 141 -9.83 1.02 -7.96
CA LYS A 141 -9.99 0.17 -6.77
C LYS A 141 -9.36 0.82 -5.54
N ASP A 142 -8.29 1.58 -5.72
CA ASP A 142 -7.64 2.33 -4.64
C ASP A 142 -8.55 3.42 -4.11
N ILE A 143 -9.12 4.20 -5.03
CA ILE A 143 -10.01 5.31 -4.70
C ILE A 143 -11.28 4.79 -4.04
N GLU A 144 -11.81 3.67 -4.52
CA GLU A 144 -12.96 3.01 -3.91
C GLU A 144 -12.65 2.45 -2.52
N ALA A 145 -11.49 1.81 -2.32
CA ALA A 145 -11.04 1.36 -1.00
C ALA A 145 -10.90 2.54 -0.02
N GLY A 146 -10.33 3.66 -0.49
CA GLY A 146 -10.23 4.90 0.27
C GLY A 146 -11.61 5.41 0.69
N GLY A 147 -12.53 5.56 -0.26
CA GLY A 147 -13.90 6.02 0.01
C GLY A 147 -14.64 5.12 1.01
N ARG A 148 -14.51 3.80 0.88
CA ARG A 148 -15.09 2.82 1.82
C ARG A 148 -14.45 2.86 3.21
N ALA A 149 -13.20 3.32 3.32
CA ALA A 149 -12.49 3.51 4.58
C ALA A 149 -12.70 4.91 5.20
N GLY A 150 -13.44 5.82 4.54
CA GLY A 150 -13.58 7.22 4.98
C GLY A 150 -12.35 8.09 4.72
N VAL A 151 -11.49 7.67 3.80
CA VAL A 151 -10.23 8.32 3.40
C VAL A 151 -10.42 9.05 2.07
N LYS A 152 -9.81 10.21 1.89
CA LYS A 152 -9.91 10.96 0.62
C LYS A 152 -9.03 10.34 -0.46
N GLY A 153 -9.63 9.88 -1.57
CA GLY A 153 -8.89 9.31 -2.70
C GLY A 153 -8.25 10.36 -3.62
N ILE A 154 -7.05 10.07 -4.11
CA ILE A 154 -6.31 10.82 -5.14
C ILE A 154 -5.86 9.82 -6.20
N LEU A 155 -6.39 9.95 -7.42
CA LEU A 155 -5.99 9.12 -8.55
C LEU A 155 -4.80 9.75 -9.27
N VAL A 156 -3.73 8.98 -9.46
CA VAL A 156 -2.55 9.40 -10.22
C VAL A 156 -2.50 8.71 -11.57
N ARG A 157 -1.72 9.29 -12.49
CA ARG A 157 -1.33 8.65 -13.76
C ARG A 157 0.19 8.50 -13.73
N THR A 158 0.65 7.29 -13.95
CA THR A 158 2.06 6.88 -13.90
C THR A 158 2.43 6.11 -15.14
#